data_AF-A0A346P9W6-F1
#
_entry.id   AF-A0A346P9W6-F1
#
_cell.length_a   1.000
_cell.length_b   1.000
_cell.length_c   1.000
_cell.angle_alpha   90.00
_cell.angle_beta   90.00
_cell.angle_gamma   90.00
#
_symmetry.space_group_name_H-M   'P 1'
#
loop_
_entity.id
_entity.type
_entity.pdbx_description
1 polymer ?
#
loop_
_entity_poly.entity_id
_entity_poly.type
_entity_poly.pdbx_seq_one_letter_code
_entity_poly.pdbx_strand_id
1 'polypeptide(L)'
;MRGRENLRPSGRRGCQSERGPTKPKNTIEDIAFPCWEANGFTHSSEYVGVTMSEARFDTSSVTPLHWLAVAMALLSAVVHLVLGLEFLPHWMGVSFVLSTGGFVGAVILFFANVRRPLLYLVGIPYTGSQIVFWLLVDPGGTDLALEVIDKTAQVVLVIALIVLYRRDT
;
A
#
# COMPACT_ATOMS: atom_id res chain seq x y z
N MET A 1 -72.82 -26.46 -4.94
CA MET A 1 -72.40 -26.48 -3.51
C MET A 1 -71.07 -25.75 -3.39
N ARG A 2 -70.97 -24.79 -2.44
CA ARG A 2 -69.82 -24.25 -1.66
C ARG A 2 -68.40 -24.31 -2.27
N GLY A 3 -67.53 -23.31 -2.17
CA GLY A 3 -67.51 -22.09 -1.35
C GLY A 3 -66.20 -21.30 -1.58
N ARG A 4 -66.21 -20.03 -1.12
CA ARG A 4 -65.06 -19.11 -0.98
C ARG A 4 -64.12 -19.63 0.12
N GLU A 5 -62.81 -19.34 0.13
CA GLU A 5 -62.14 -18.34 1.01
C GLU A 5 -60.61 -18.50 0.88
N ASN A 6 -59.88 -17.46 0.46
CA ASN A 6 -59.03 -16.56 1.29
C ASN A 6 -57.72 -17.16 1.86
N LEU A 7 -56.59 -16.76 1.26
CA LEU A 7 -55.37 -16.39 1.99
C LEU A 7 -54.76 -15.12 1.36
N ARG A 8 -54.84 -14.00 2.08
CA ARG A 8 -54.02 -12.77 1.95
C ARG A 8 -52.94 -12.81 3.06
N PRO A 9 -51.99 -11.86 3.14
CA PRO A 9 -51.22 -11.14 2.11
C PRO A 9 -49.70 -11.13 2.43
N SER A 10 -48.85 -10.79 1.47
CA SER A 10 -47.51 -10.24 1.79
C SER A 10 -47.21 -9.08 0.85
N GLY A 11 -47.24 -7.88 1.44
CA GLY A 11 -47.13 -6.62 0.74
C GLY A 11 -45.68 -6.29 0.39
N ARG A 12 -45.45 -5.96 -0.87
CA ARG A 12 -44.48 -4.96 -1.29
C ARG A 12 -45.10 -4.18 -2.46
N ARG A 13 -45.88 -3.15 -2.15
CA ARG A 13 -46.22 -2.14 -3.14
C ARG A 13 -44.98 -1.25 -3.28
N GLY A 14 -44.15 -1.56 -4.28
CA GLY A 14 -43.15 -0.62 -4.76
C GLY A 14 -43.83 0.67 -5.18
N CYS A 15 -43.17 1.81 -4.93
CA CYS A 15 -43.64 3.12 -5.35
C CYS A 15 -43.93 3.11 -6.86
N GLN A 16 -45.21 3.03 -7.23
CA GLN A 16 -45.66 3.22 -8.61
C GLN A 16 -45.84 4.72 -8.83
N SER A 17 -45.05 5.26 -9.76
CA SER A 17 -45.21 6.60 -10.30
C SER A 17 -46.34 6.56 -11.34
N GLU A 18 -47.54 6.95 -10.96
CA GLU A 18 -48.60 7.27 -11.92
C GLU A 18 -48.53 8.75 -12.27
N ARG A 19 -48.12 9.06 -13.51
CA ARG A 19 -48.24 10.39 -14.11
C ARG A 19 -49.66 10.53 -14.69
N GLY A 20 -50.47 11.40 -14.08
CA GLY A 20 -51.80 11.83 -14.55
C GLY A 20 -51.90 13.36 -14.63
N PRO A 21 -52.88 13.91 -15.36
CA PRO A 21 -52.74 15.11 -16.19
C PRO A 21 -52.75 16.44 -15.44
N THR A 22 -52.03 17.41 -15.99
CA THR A 22 -51.82 18.77 -15.50
C THR A 22 -53.13 19.57 -15.41
N LYS A 23 -53.53 19.94 -14.19
CA LYS A 23 -54.47 21.05 -13.92
C LYS A 23 -53.69 22.34 -13.64
N PRO A 24 -54.24 23.53 -13.96
CA PRO A 24 -53.54 24.80 -13.80
C PRO A 24 -53.34 25.13 -12.31
N LYS A 25 -52.09 25.45 -11.95
CA LYS A 25 -51.66 25.77 -10.58
C LYS A 25 -51.97 27.23 -10.26
N ASN A 26 -52.88 27.48 -9.32
CA ASN A 26 -53.15 28.82 -8.79
C ASN A 26 -53.08 28.90 -7.25
N THR A 27 -52.33 28.00 -6.61
CA THR A 27 -52.09 28.00 -5.16
C THR A 27 -50.63 27.67 -4.88
N ILE A 28 -50.04 28.38 -3.91
CA ILE A 28 -48.62 28.29 -3.50
C ILE A 28 -48.28 26.96 -2.78
N GLU A 29 -49.25 26.06 -2.60
CA GLU A 29 -49.13 24.89 -1.72
C GLU A 29 -48.63 23.59 -2.40
N ASP A 30 -47.95 23.69 -3.54
CA ASP A 30 -47.63 22.52 -4.38
C ASP A 30 -46.12 22.22 -4.43
N ILE A 31 -45.41 22.44 -3.32
CA ILE A 31 -44.04 21.93 -3.10
C ILE A 31 -44.17 20.58 -2.40
N ALA A 32 -44.13 19.52 -3.20
CA ALA A 32 -44.00 18.16 -2.69
C ALA A 32 -42.64 17.98 -2.00
N PHE A 33 -42.66 17.79 -0.69
CA PHE A 33 -41.53 17.33 0.12
C PHE A 33 -41.25 15.84 -0.18
N PRO A 34 -40.05 15.44 -0.64
CA PRO A 34 -39.68 14.03 -0.68
C PRO A 34 -39.40 13.51 0.73
N CYS A 35 -39.91 12.30 1.02
CA CYS A 35 -39.72 11.51 2.24
C CYS A 35 -38.27 11.49 2.74
N TRP A 36 -37.96 12.39 3.66
CA TRP A 36 -36.81 12.33 4.56
C TRP A 36 -37.38 12.37 5.99
N GLU A 37 -36.70 11.71 6.93
CA GLU A 37 -37.03 11.53 8.37
C GLU A 37 -37.99 10.40 8.78
N ALA A 38 -37.38 9.25 9.05
CA ALA A 38 -37.69 8.48 10.25
C ALA A 38 -36.44 7.74 10.73
N ASN A 39 -35.52 8.46 11.37
CA ASN A 39 -34.66 7.95 12.46
C ASN A 39 -34.12 9.15 13.26
N GLY A 40 -34.62 9.24 14.49
CA GLY A 40 -34.48 10.38 15.38
C GLY A 40 -33.08 10.60 15.98
N PHE A 41 -32.91 11.86 16.33
CA PHE A 41 -31.82 12.54 17.00
C PHE A 41 -31.51 11.99 18.41
N THR A 42 -30.24 11.85 18.79
CA THR A 42 -29.65 12.43 20.04
C THR A 42 -28.16 12.12 20.13
N HIS A 43 -27.30 13.12 19.94
CA HIS A 43 -26.33 13.63 20.94
C HIS A 43 -25.35 14.60 20.26
N SER A 44 -25.37 15.86 20.70
CA SER A 44 -24.29 16.81 20.47
C SER A 44 -23.01 16.34 21.17
N SER A 45 -21.91 16.24 20.43
CA SER A 45 -20.56 16.54 20.90
C SER A 45 -19.69 16.76 19.66
N GLU A 46 -19.45 18.03 19.37
CA GLU A 46 -18.12 18.56 19.09
C GLU A 46 -17.02 17.50 18.97
N TYR A 47 -16.70 17.12 17.73
CA TYR A 47 -15.37 16.73 17.32
C TYR A 47 -15.16 17.30 15.93
N VAL A 48 -14.98 18.63 15.85
CA VAL A 48 -14.06 19.21 14.86
C VAL A 48 -12.66 18.75 15.28
N GLY A 49 -12.42 17.45 15.13
CA GLY A 49 -11.08 16.92 15.09
C GLY A 49 -10.50 17.46 13.80
N VAL A 50 -9.79 18.57 13.90
CA VAL A 50 -8.61 18.76 13.08
C VAL A 50 -7.84 17.47 13.27
N THR A 51 -8.02 16.54 12.33
CA THR A 51 -7.14 15.39 12.23
C THR A 51 -5.81 16.05 11.96
N MET A 52 -5.00 16.16 13.00
CA MET A 52 -3.57 16.28 12.80
C MET A 52 -3.29 15.24 11.73
N SER A 53 -2.73 15.71 10.61
CA SER A 53 -2.08 14.85 9.66
C SER A 53 -0.96 14.16 10.43
N GLU A 54 -1.33 13.15 11.20
CA GLU A 54 -0.46 12.03 11.44
C GLU A 54 -0.07 11.62 10.04
N ALA A 55 1.21 11.75 9.72
CA ALA A 55 1.81 10.95 8.68
C ALA A 55 1.61 9.49 9.11
N ARG A 56 0.38 8.98 8.95
CA ARG A 56 0.05 7.59 9.21
C ARG A 56 0.78 6.84 8.14
N PHE A 57 1.84 6.16 8.54
CA PHE A 57 2.38 5.07 7.76
C PHE A 57 1.22 4.12 7.46
N ASP A 58 0.68 4.19 6.25
CA ASP A 58 -0.46 3.40 5.83
C ASP A 58 -0.01 1.96 5.60
N THR A 59 0.04 1.19 6.69
CA THR A 59 0.42 -0.23 6.68
C THR A 59 -0.70 -1.13 6.15
N SER A 60 -1.91 -0.60 5.93
CA SER A 60 -3.04 -1.38 5.40
C SER A 60 -2.80 -1.86 3.96
N SER A 61 -1.87 -1.20 3.25
CA SER A 61 -1.42 -1.54 1.90
C SER A 61 -0.19 -2.48 1.84
N VAL A 62 0.39 -2.86 2.98
CA VAL A 62 1.68 -3.58 3.03
C VAL A 62 1.43 -5.10 3.11
N THR A 63 1.50 -5.76 1.96
CA THR A 63 1.36 -7.23 1.88
C THR A 63 2.57 -7.95 2.50
N PRO A 64 2.47 -9.26 2.84
CA PRO A 64 3.63 -10.04 3.30
C PRO A 64 4.85 -9.99 2.37
N LEU A 65 4.64 -9.91 1.05
CA LEU A 65 5.73 -9.76 0.08
C LEU A 65 6.52 -8.44 0.23
N HIS A 66 5.84 -7.35 0.62
CA HIS A 66 6.51 -6.08 0.90
C HIS A 66 7.36 -6.19 2.15
N TRP A 67 6.85 -6.84 3.20
CA TRP A 67 7.62 -7.10 4.41
C TRP A 67 8.85 -7.97 4.14
N LEU A 68 8.71 -8.99 3.29
CA LEU A 68 9.85 -9.79 2.83
C LEU A 68 10.89 -8.91 2.11
N ALA A 69 10.47 -8.06 1.18
CA ALA A 69 11.37 -7.16 0.46
C ALA A 69 12.07 -6.19 1.43
N VAL A 70 11.35 -5.60 2.39
CA VAL A 70 11.94 -4.73 3.42
C VAL A 70 12.94 -5.51 4.27
N ALA A 71 12.62 -6.72 4.70
CA ALA A 71 13.52 -7.55 5.49
C ALA A 71 14.80 -7.89 4.73
N MET A 72 14.71 -8.28 3.45
CA MET A 72 15.88 -8.57 2.61
C MET A 72 16.74 -7.33 2.35
N ALA A 73 16.12 -6.16 2.15
CA ALA A 73 16.82 -4.89 1.99
C ALA A 73 17.58 -4.50 3.26
N LEU A 74 16.95 -4.65 4.44
CA LEU A 74 17.60 -4.36 5.72
C LEU A 74 18.72 -5.35 6.04
N LEU A 75 18.53 -6.64 5.76
CA LEU A 75 19.58 -7.64 5.90
C LEU A 75 20.80 -7.28 5.05
N SER A 76 20.58 -6.92 3.78
CA SER A 76 21.65 -6.48 2.87
C SER A 76 22.32 -5.20 3.41
N ALA A 77 21.55 -4.22 3.90
CA ALA A 77 22.07 -2.98 4.46
C ALA A 77 23.01 -3.22 5.65
N VAL A 78 22.66 -4.15 6.55
CA VAL A 78 23.49 -4.52 7.70
C VAL A 78 24.79 -5.17 7.25
N VAL A 79 24.73 -6.14 6.32
CA VAL A 79 25.95 -6.78 5.80
C VAL A 79 26.87 -5.77 5.12
N HIS A 80 26.31 -4.88 4.30
CA HIS A 80 27.08 -3.81 3.65
C HIS A 80 27.68 -2.83 4.65
N LEU A 81 27.01 -2.59 5.79
CA LEU A 81 27.57 -1.72 6.81
C LEU A 81 28.78 -2.38 7.49
N VAL A 82 28.68 -3.66 7.82
CA VAL A 82 29.78 -4.45 8.39
C VAL A 82 30.98 -4.45 7.42
N LEU A 83 30.76 -4.86 6.17
CA LEU A 83 31.81 -4.88 5.14
C LEU A 83 32.38 -3.48 4.86
N GLY A 84 31.53 -2.45 4.88
CA GLY A 84 31.96 -1.07 4.72
C GLY A 84 32.94 -0.63 5.80
N LEU A 85 32.64 -0.95 7.05
CA LEU A 85 33.54 -0.64 8.17
C LEU A 85 34.83 -1.46 8.14
N GLU A 86 34.78 -2.72 7.69
CA GLU A 86 35.95 -3.59 7.55
C GLU A 86 36.92 -3.11 6.45
N PHE A 87 36.40 -2.64 5.32
CA PHE A 87 37.22 -2.20 4.20
C PHE A 87 37.72 -0.76 4.31
N LEU A 88 37.14 0.09 5.16
CA LEU A 88 37.61 1.48 5.28
C LEU A 88 39.08 1.55 5.75
N PRO A 89 39.89 2.46 5.19
CA PRO A 89 39.52 3.57 4.29
C PRO A 89 39.58 3.25 2.79
N HIS A 90 39.63 1.97 2.38
CA HIS A 90 39.67 1.58 0.96
C HIS A 90 38.40 2.05 0.21
N TRP A 91 38.53 2.30 -1.10
CA TRP A 91 37.42 2.79 -1.93
C TRP A 91 36.20 1.85 -1.92
N MET A 92 36.42 0.53 -1.85
CA MET A 92 35.33 -0.43 -1.68
C MET A 92 34.57 -0.25 -0.36
N GLY A 93 35.25 0.12 0.72
CA GLY A 93 34.58 0.42 2.00
C GLY A 93 33.60 1.58 1.84
N VAL A 94 33.99 2.63 1.12
CA VAL A 94 33.10 3.74 0.76
C VAL A 94 31.92 3.25 -0.10
N SER A 95 32.16 2.40 -1.09
CA SER A 95 31.10 1.81 -1.93
C SER A 95 30.09 0.98 -1.12
N PHE A 96 30.56 0.19 -0.15
CA PHE A 96 29.70 -0.59 0.75
C PHE A 96 28.87 0.32 1.66
N VAL A 97 29.46 1.37 2.25
CA VAL A 97 28.72 2.36 3.06
C VAL A 97 27.66 3.10 2.25
N LEU A 98 27.98 3.50 1.02
CA LEU A 98 27.00 4.09 0.10
C LEU A 98 25.88 3.10 -0.23
N SER A 99 26.19 1.81 -0.30
CA SER A 99 25.21 0.77 -0.57
C SER A 99 24.25 0.56 0.62
N THR A 100 24.78 0.58 1.85
CA THR A 100 23.94 0.65 3.06
C THR A 100 22.98 1.84 2.98
N GLY A 101 23.48 3.02 2.63
CA GLY A 101 22.67 4.22 2.46
C GLY A 101 21.56 4.05 1.42
N GLY A 102 21.84 3.41 0.29
CA GLY A 102 20.84 3.15 -0.76
C GLY A 102 19.73 2.21 -0.30
N PHE A 103 20.06 1.10 0.37
CA PHE A 103 19.04 0.19 0.91
C PHE A 103 18.19 0.84 2.01
N VAL A 104 18.83 1.52 2.97
CA VAL A 104 18.10 2.24 4.03
C VAL A 104 17.23 3.35 3.43
N GLY A 105 17.76 4.11 2.48
CA GLY A 105 17.03 5.14 1.77
C GLY A 105 15.81 4.58 1.03
N ALA A 106 15.94 3.43 0.36
CA ALA A 106 14.82 2.77 -0.30
C ALA A 106 13.72 2.35 0.69
N VAL A 107 14.09 1.81 1.86
CA VAL A 107 13.13 1.45 2.92
C VAL A 107 12.41 2.70 3.45
N ILE A 108 13.13 3.80 3.68
CA ILE A 108 12.52 5.08 4.10
C ILE A 108 11.53 5.58 3.04
N LEU A 109 11.94 5.62 1.77
CA LEU A 109 11.09 6.07 0.67
C LEU A 109 9.84 5.18 0.50
N PHE A 110 9.98 3.87 0.72
CA PHE A 110 8.88 2.91 0.66
C PHE A 110 7.80 3.25 1.70
N PHE A 111 8.21 3.45 2.96
CA PHE A 111 7.28 3.81 4.03
C PHE A 111 6.74 5.24 3.88
N ALA A 112 7.51 6.16 3.29
CA ALA A 112 7.03 7.48 2.88
C ALA A 112 6.05 7.45 1.69
N ASN A 113 5.72 6.26 1.18
CA ASN A 113 4.80 6.02 0.08
C ASN A 113 5.19 6.76 -1.23
N VAL A 114 6.50 6.96 -1.42
CA VAL A 114 7.03 7.58 -2.65
C VAL A 114 6.87 6.57 -3.78
N ARG A 115 6.00 6.86 -4.75
CA ARG A 115 5.77 6.16 -6.03
C ARG A 115 6.34 4.73 -6.06
N ARG A 116 5.71 3.80 -5.33
CA ARG A 116 6.23 2.43 -5.11
C ARG A 116 6.67 1.70 -6.39
N PRO A 117 5.95 1.80 -7.53
CA PRO A 117 6.41 1.18 -8.78
C PRO A 117 7.79 1.67 -9.25
N LEU A 118 8.10 2.96 -9.05
CA LEU A 118 9.43 3.50 -9.39
C LEU A 118 10.49 2.96 -8.43
N LEU A 119 10.17 2.81 -7.14
CA LEU A 119 11.10 2.22 -6.17
C LEU A 119 11.45 0.78 -6.56
N TYR A 120 10.48 -0.02 -7.00
CA TYR A 120 10.75 -1.38 -7.46
C TYR A 120 11.61 -1.38 -8.72
N LEU A 121 11.23 -0.56 -9.70
CA LEU A 121 11.92 -0.47 -10.98
C LEU A 121 13.38 0.00 -10.83
N VAL A 122 13.67 0.91 -9.90
CA VAL A 122 15.03 1.38 -9.60
C VAL A 122 15.77 0.38 -8.70
N GLY A 123 15.08 -0.24 -7.75
CA GLY A 123 15.66 -1.22 -6.84
C GLY A 123 16.21 -2.45 -7.57
N ILE A 124 15.54 -2.93 -8.62
CA ILE A 124 15.99 -4.09 -9.42
C ILE A 124 17.39 -3.87 -10.02
N PRO A 125 17.66 -2.85 -10.85
CA PRO A 125 18.99 -2.61 -11.40
C PRO A 125 19.99 -2.17 -10.32
N TYR A 126 19.54 -1.44 -9.29
CA TYR A 126 20.41 -1.06 -8.18
C TYR A 126 20.98 -2.29 -7.44
N THR A 127 20.14 -3.24 -7.04
CA THR A 127 20.59 -4.47 -6.39
C THR A 127 21.30 -5.40 -7.37
N GLY A 128 20.78 -5.54 -8.60
CA GLY A 128 21.42 -6.37 -9.62
C GLY A 128 22.84 -5.92 -9.97
N SER A 129 23.07 -4.60 -10.05
CA SER A 129 24.41 -4.06 -10.31
C SER A 129 25.40 -4.35 -9.19
N GLN A 130 24.98 -4.42 -7.93
CA GLN A 130 25.85 -4.81 -6.82
C GLN A 130 26.29 -6.27 -6.91
N ILE A 131 25.38 -7.18 -7.27
CA ILE A 131 25.72 -8.59 -7.54
C ILE A 131 26.75 -8.68 -8.66
N VAL A 132 26.50 -8.01 -9.79
CA VAL A 132 27.41 -8.00 -10.94
C VAL A 132 28.75 -7.38 -10.57
N PHE A 133 28.76 -6.25 -9.87
CA PHE A 133 29.98 -5.57 -9.47
C PHE A 133 30.84 -6.44 -8.55
N TRP A 134 30.21 -7.10 -7.57
CA TRP A 134 30.90 -8.05 -6.69
C TRP A 134 31.53 -9.20 -7.49
N LEU A 135 30.78 -9.82 -8.43
CA LEU A 135 31.32 -10.90 -9.28
C LEU A 135 32.52 -10.47 -10.14
N LEU A 136 32.63 -9.19 -10.48
CA LEU A 136 33.70 -8.67 -11.33
C LEU A 136 34.93 -8.20 -10.55
N VAL A 137 34.75 -7.80 -9.29
CA VAL A 137 35.75 -7.03 -8.54
C VAL A 137 36.22 -7.74 -7.28
N ASP A 138 35.47 -8.70 -6.76
CA ASP A 138 35.74 -9.36 -5.47
C ASP A 138 37.23 -9.69 -5.29
N PRO A 139 37.94 -9.00 -4.36
CA PRO A 139 39.35 -9.25 -4.14
C PRO A 139 39.60 -10.52 -3.30
N GLY A 140 38.53 -11.16 -2.80
CA GLY A 140 38.59 -12.25 -1.84
C GLY A 140 39.01 -11.78 -0.44
N GLY A 141 38.97 -12.71 0.52
CA GLY A 141 39.38 -12.46 1.92
C GLY A 141 38.27 -11.96 2.83
N THR A 142 37.05 -11.86 2.33
CA THR A 142 35.80 -11.61 3.06
C THR A 142 35.25 -12.89 3.71
N ASP A 143 34.39 -12.72 4.72
CA ASP A 143 33.68 -13.84 5.32
C ASP A 143 32.67 -14.41 4.31
N LEU A 144 32.98 -15.60 3.79
CA LEU A 144 32.15 -16.34 2.84
C LEU A 144 30.71 -16.51 3.31
N ALA A 145 30.47 -16.63 4.63
CA ALA A 145 29.12 -16.75 5.16
C ALA A 145 28.34 -15.44 5.00
N LEU A 146 28.95 -14.29 5.32
CA LEU A 146 28.33 -12.99 5.12
C LEU A 146 28.02 -12.73 3.64
N GLU A 147 28.94 -13.12 2.75
CA GLU A 147 28.72 -12.99 1.33
C GLU A 147 27.55 -13.84 0.84
N VAL A 148 27.52 -15.13 1.17
CA VAL A 148 26.42 -16.00 0.76
C VAL A 148 25.07 -15.50 1.30
N ILE A 149 25.02 -15.05 2.55
CA ILE A 149 23.82 -14.46 3.16
C ILE A 149 23.36 -13.25 2.36
N ASP A 150 24.26 -12.31 2.07
CA ASP A 150 23.96 -11.08 1.34
C ASP A 150 23.49 -11.36 -0.09
N LYS A 151 24.20 -12.20 -0.84
CA LYS A 151 23.82 -12.50 -2.24
C LYS A 151 22.49 -13.23 -2.30
N THR A 152 22.21 -14.11 -1.34
CA THR A 152 20.89 -14.76 -1.20
C THR A 152 19.80 -13.72 -0.93
N ALA A 153 20.02 -12.81 0.01
CA ALA A 153 19.08 -11.74 0.33
C ALA A 153 18.80 -10.85 -0.88
N GLN A 154 19.84 -10.46 -1.62
CA GLN A 154 19.72 -9.65 -2.83
C GLN A 154 18.96 -10.36 -3.96
N VAL A 155 19.20 -11.65 -4.19
CA VAL A 155 18.46 -12.43 -5.19
C VAL A 155 16.98 -12.51 -4.81
N VAL A 156 16.67 -12.82 -3.55
CA VAL A 156 15.28 -12.85 -3.06
C VAL A 156 14.63 -11.47 -3.18
N LEU A 157 15.36 -10.40 -2.84
CA LEU A 157 14.88 -9.03 -2.99
C LEU A 157 14.54 -8.71 -4.45
N VAL A 158 15.45 -8.97 -5.39
CA VAL A 158 15.22 -8.71 -6.82
C VAL A 158 13.99 -9.46 -7.33
N ILE A 159 13.82 -10.73 -6.96
CA ILE A 159 12.63 -11.51 -7.32
C ILE A 159 11.37 -10.86 -6.74
N ALA A 160 11.39 -10.49 -5.45
CA ALA A 160 10.25 -9.83 -4.80
C ALA A 160 9.89 -8.52 -5.49
N LEU A 161 10.87 -7.68 -5.84
CA LEU A 161 10.65 -6.41 -6.55
C LEU A 161 10.07 -6.62 -7.95
N ILE A 162 10.54 -7.63 -8.71
CA ILE A 162 9.97 -7.98 -10.02
C ILE A 162 8.50 -8.38 -9.87
N VAL A 163 8.18 -9.21 -8.88
CA VAL A 163 6.80 -9.66 -8.63
C VAL A 163 5.91 -8.50 -8.21
N LEU A 164 6.38 -7.62 -7.31
CA LEU A 164 5.65 -6.44 -6.88
C LEU A 164 5.42 -5.47 -8.04
N TYR A 165 6.44 -5.19 -8.85
CA TYR A 165 6.32 -4.34 -10.03
C TYR A 165 5.25 -4.83 -11.01
N ARG A 166 5.23 -6.14 -11.29
CA ARG A 166 4.22 -6.74 -12.18
C ARG A 166 2.80 -6.77 -11.62
N ARG A 167 2.62 -6.63 -10.31
CA ARG A 167 1.28 -6.63 -9.67
C ARG A 167 0.72 -5.22 -9.52
N ASP A 168 1.60 -4.25 -9.31
CA ASP A 168 1.25 -2.86 -9.00
C ASP A 168 1.29 -1.94 -10.24
N THR A 169 1.61 -2.48 -11.43
CA THR A 169 1.56 -1.79 -12.73
C THR A 169 0.73 -2.56 -13.75
#